data_AF-A0A9X8GSQ3-F1
#
_entry.id   AF-A0A9X8GSQ3-F1
#
_cell.length_a   1.000
_cell.length_b   1.000
_cell.length_c   1.000
_cell.angle_alpha   90.00
_cell.angle_beta   90.00
_cell.angle_gamma   90.00
#
_symmetry.space_group_name_H-M   'P 1'
#
loop_
_entity.id
_entity.type
_entity.pdbx_description
1 polymer ?
#
loop_
_entity_poly.entity_id
_entity_poly.type
_entity_poly.pdbx_seq_one_letter_code
_entity_poly.pdbx_strand_id
1 'polypeptide(L)'
;MHRKGVNTADAPLLSDDAPQRIVKVRRDYNSWVASETLEDYALRYTPQRFRKWSEWRVANTAFGAASFLVLEAVGATLLVQYGFANAFWAILVTGLIIFLAGLPISVYAARYGVDMDLLTRGAGFGYIGSTLTSLIYASFTFIFFALEAAVMAYALELALGIPPVWGYLVCALVVIPLVTHGVSVISRLQLWTQPLWLLMLVVPFVFVLVRDPGAFADITHYGGAKSGAQGFNLHLFGAALTVGIALITQMGEQADYLRFMPARTPG
;
A
#
# COMPACT_ATOMS: atom_id res chain seq x y z
N MET A 1 -32.46 51.30 -40.41
CA MET A 1 -30.99 51.19 -40.58
C MET A 1 -30.34 52.35 -39.83
N HIS A 2 -29.99 52.24 -38.56
CA HIS A 2 -28.86 51.54 -37.94
C HIS A 2 -27.50 52.28 -38.03
N ARG A 3 -27.06 52.73 -36.85
CA ARG A 3 -25.71 53.05 -36.34
C ARG A 3 -24.95 54.28 -36.84
N LYS A 4 -24.74 55.21 -35.90
CA LYS A 4 -23.46 55.79 -35.41
C LYS A 4 -23.83 56.97 -34.51
N GLY A 5 -23.30 57.22 -33.33
CA GLY A 5 -22.37 56.59 -32.41
C GLY A 5 -22.50 57.43 -31.13
N VAL A 6 -22.43 56.81 -29.95
CA VAL A 6 -22.51 57.55 -28.68
C VAL A 6 -21.24 57.27 -27.90
N ASN A 7 -20.54 58.37 -27.61
CA ASN A 7 -19.44 58.51 -26.67
C ASN A 7 -19.72 57.74 -25.37
N THR A 8 -18.75 56.98 -24.90
CA THR A 8 -18.63 56.55 -23.51
C THR A 8 -17.39 57.20 -22.92
N ALA A 9 -17.45 58.51 -22.73
CA ALA A 9 -16.70 59.19 -21.69
C ALA A 9 -17.69 59.44 -20.54
N ASP A 10 -17.24 59.22 -19.31
CA ASP A 10 -17.96 59.40 -18.04
C ASP A 10 -18.84 58.22 -17.57
N ALA A 11 -18.17 57.14 -17.12
CA ALA A 11 -18.74 56.23 -16.13
C ALA A 11 -18.22 56.64 -14.73
N PRO A 12 -19.09 56.99 -13.77
CA PRO A 12 -18.65 57.28 -12.41
C PRO A 12 -18.19 55.99 -11.71
N LEU A 13 -17.02 56.06 -11.07
CA LEU A 13 -16.46 55.02 -10.21
C LEU A 13 -17.36 54.84 -8.97
N LEU A 14 -18.31 53.90 -9.04
CA LEU A 14 -19.03 53.43 -7.86
C LEU A 14 -18.17 52.39 -7.15
N SER A 15 -17.51 52.82 -6.08
CA SER A 15 -16.97 51.95 -5.04
C SER A 15 -18.13 51.29 -4.30
N ASP A 16 -18.62 50.17 -4.83
CA ASP A 16 -19.59 49.32 -4.14
C ASP A 16 -18.82 48.21 -3.44
N ASP A 17 -18.22 48.58 -2.30
CA ASP A 17 -17.64 47.66 -1.33
C ASP A 17 -18.81 46.93 -0.64
N ALA A 18 -19.44 46.00 -1.37
CA ALA A 18 -20.52 45.20 -0.86
C ALA A 18 -20.00 44.42 0.36
N PRO A 19 -20.50 44.66 1.58
CA PRO A 19 -20.00 43.97 2.75
C PRO A 19 -20.33 42.49 2.59
N GLN A 20 -19.31 41.68 2.25
CA GLN A 20 -19.43 40.23 2.26
C GLN A 20 -19.83 39.83 3.68
N ARG A 21 -21.10 39.52 3.87
CA ARG A 21 -21.63 39.04 5.15
C ARG A 21 -21.07 37.65 5.37
N ILE A 22 -19.89 37.58 5.99
CA ILE A 22 -19.24 36.34 6.40
C ILE A 22 -20.12 35.74 7.50
N VAL A 23 -21.00 34.81 7.12
CA VAL A 23 -21.78 34.01 8.05
C VAL A 23 -20.79 33.24 8.92
N LYS A 24 -20.77 33.50 10.23
CA LYS A 24 -19.84 32.88 11.20
C LYS A 24 -19.83 31.34 11.12
N VAL A 25 -20.97 30.72 10.80
CA VAL A 25 -21.08 29.26 10.56
C VAL A 25 -20.12 28.78 9.48
N ARG A 26 -19.88 29.56 8.42
CA ARG A 26 -18.95 29.21 7.35
C ARG A 26 -17.50 29.33 7.80
N ARG A 27 -17.20 30.19 8.78
CA ARG A 27 -15.86 30.37 9.38
C ARG A 27 -15.57 29.29 10.44
N ASP A 28 -16.58 28.81 11.16
CA ASP A 28 -16.42 27.69 12.09
C ASP A 28 -16.36 26.34 11.35
N TYR A 29 -17.16 26.16 10.29
CA TYR A 29 -16.98 25.04 9.36
C TYR A 29 -15.59 25.12 8.70
N ASN A 30 -15.16 26.31 8.27
CA ASN A 30 -13.79 26.51 7.79
C ASN A 30 -12.72 26.42 8.87
N SER A 31 -13.00 26.58 10.17
CA SER A 31 -11.97 26.44 11.21
C SER A 31 -11.84 24.99 11.65
N TRP A 32 -12.90 24.20 11.57
CA TRP A 32 -12.85 22.74 11.67
C TRP A 32 -12.25 22.10 10.42
N VAL A 33 -12.45 22.71 9.24
CA VAL A 33 -11.82 22.33 7.96
C VAL A 33 -10.41 22.93 7.80
N ALA A 34 -10.06 24.03 8.49
CA ALA A 34 -8.72 24.63 8.50
C ALA A 34 -7.88 24.20 9.70
N SER A 35 -8.49 23.60 10.74
CA SER A 35 -7.82 22.65 11.62
C SER A 35 -7.74 21.30 10.91
N GLU A 36 -7.25 21.31 9.66
CA GLU A 36 -6.64 20.18 8.98
C GLU A 36 -5.37 19.84 9.79
N THR A 37 -5.55 19.10 10.87
CA THR A 37 -4.47 18.29 11.43
C THR A 37 -4.01 17.36 10.31
N LEU A 38 -2.84 17.69 9.75
CA LEU A 38 -1.88 16.82 9.07
C LEU A 38 -2.46 15.47 8.62
N GLU A 39 -2.60 15.30 7.29
CA GLU A 39 -2.71 14.02 6.56
C GLU A 39 -4.10 13.59 6.03
N ASP A 40 -5.11 14.48 5.97
CA ASP A 40 -6.37 14.17 5.27
C ASP A 40 -6.26 14.40 3.74
N TYR A 41 -5.55 13.49 3.06
CA TYR A 41 -5.42 13.45 1.59
C TYR A 41 -6.21 12.30 0.94
N ALA A 42 -7.08 11.61 1.67
CA ALA A 42 -7.74 10.41 1.17
C ALA A 42 -8.77 10.68 0.05
N LEU A 43 -9.24 11.91 -0.14
CA LEU A 43 -10.36 12.24 -1.04
C LEU A 43 -10.15 13.47 -1.94
N ARG A 44 -8.95 14.08 -1.95
CA ARG A 44 -8.65 15.29 -2.75
C ARG A 44 -7.40 15.08 -3.60
N TYR A 45 -7.38 15.69 -4.79
CA TYR A 45 -6.18 15.82 -5.61
C TYR A 45 -5.04 16.38 -4.75
N THR A 46 -3.92 15.67 -4.65
CA THR A 46 -2.80 16.08 -3.80
C THR A 46 -2.27 17.45 -4.25
N PRO A 47 -2.32 18.49 -3.40
CA PRO A 47 -1.81 19.81 -3.77
C PRO A 47 -0.32 19.72 -4.12
N GLN A 48 0.12 20.40 -5.18
CA GLN A 48 1.53 20.41 -5.64
C GLN A 48 2.54 20.73 -4.51
N ARG A 49 2.11 21.41 -3.44
CA ARG A 49 2.95 21.73 -2.26
C ARG A 49 3.33 20.53 -1.39
N PHE A 50 2.62 19.40 -1.47
CA PHE A 50 2.92 18.16 -0.72
C PHE A 50 3.75 17.14 -1.52
N ARG A 51 4.01 17.36 -2.81
CA ARG A 51 4.90 16.55 -3.67
C ARG A 51 6.40 16.84 -3.42
N LYS A 52 6.81 16.99 -2.16
CA LYS A 52 8.18 17.37 -1.75
C LYS A 52 9.02 16.20 -1.23
N TRP A 53 8.47 15.00 -1.17
CA TRP A 53 9.16 13.84 -0.62
C TRP A 53 10.21 13.36 -1.63
N SER A 54 11.45 13.16 -1.18
CA SER A 54 12.50 12.64 -2.06
C SER A 54 12.16 11.23 -2.53
N GLU A 55 12.56 10.88 -3.75
CA GLU A 55 12.32 9.56 -4.35
C GLU A 55 12.80 8.44 -3.40
N TRP A 56 13.93 8.64 -2.74
CA TRP A 56 14.46 7.71 -1.74
C TRP A 56 13.55 7.50 -0.52
N ARG A 57 12.92 8.57 -0.01
CA ARG A 57 12.01 8.47 1.13
C ARG A 57 10.70 7.76 0.74
N VAL A 58 10.20 8.02 -0.47
CA VAL A 58 9.02 7.34 -1.02
C VAL A 58 9.34 5.85 -1.24
N ALA A 59 10.48 5.53 -1.85
CA ALA A 59 10.92 4.15 -2.05
C ALA A 59 11.12 3.41 -0.72
N ASN A 60 11.72 4.04 0.29
CA ASN A 60 11.92 3.40 1.60
C ASN A 60 10.60 3.19 2.35
N THR A 61 9.62 4.08 2.17
CA THR A 61 8.28 3.93 2.73
C THR A 61 7.50 2.82 2.03
N ALA A 62 7.57 2.75 0.69
CA ALA A 62 6.99 1.67 -0.09
C ALA A 62 7.62 0.31 0.24
N PHE A 63 8.94 0.27 0.43
CA PHE A 63 9.65 -0.93 0.90
C PHE A 63 9.21 -1.34 2.30
N GLY A 64 9.06 -0.38 3.23
CA GLY A 64 8.51 -0.62 4.56
C GLY A 64 7.07 -1.15 4.53
N ALA A 65 6.22 -0.59 3.66
CA ALA A 65 4.86 -1.08 3.43
C ALA A 65 4.82 -2.48 2.82
N ALA A 66 5.81 -2.84 1.99
CA ALA A 66 5.95 -4.18 1.43
C ALA A 66 6.57 -5.21 2.41
N SER A 67 7.02 -4.79 3.60
CA SER A 67 7.75 -5.62 4.57
C SER A 67 6.83 -6.32 5.59
N PHE A 68 5.71 -6.88 5.15
CA PHE A 68 4.72 -7.51 6.01
C PHE A 68 4.92 -9.04 6.08
N LEU A 69 4.85 -9.61 7.28
CA LEU A 69 5.26 -10.99 7.58
C LEU A 69 4.36 -12.04 6.94
N VAL A 70 3.12 -11.67 6.59
CA VAL A 70 2.20 -12.58 5.92
C VAL A 70 2.74 -13.04 4.56
N LEU A 71 3.50 -12.24 3.80
CA LEU A 71 4.11 -12.74 2.56
C LEU A 71 5.12 -13.85 2.82
N GLU A 72 5.88 -13.73 3.90
CA GLU A 72 6.86 -14.74 4.29
C GLU A 72 6.14 -16.05 4.67
N ALA A 73 5.08 -15.96 5.47
CA ALA A 73 4.24 -17.09 5.83
C ALA A 73 3.56 -17.73 4.60
N VAL A 74 3.07 -16.92 3.66
CA VAL A 74 2.49 -17.39 2.39
C VAL A 74 3.55 -18.08 1.55
N GLY A 75 4.75 -17.50 1.39
CA GLY A 75 5.86 -18.09 0.66
C GLY A 75 6.31 -19.44 1.26
N ALA A 76 6.44 -19.50 2.59
CA ALA A 76 6.74 -20.75 3.30
C ALA A 76 5.61 -21.78 3.11
N THR A 77 4.35 -21.36 3.16
CA THR A 77 3.21 -22.25 2.91
C THR A 77 3.23 -22.78 1.47
N LEU A 78 3.59 -21.95 0.48
CA LEU A 78 3.71 -22.39 -0.90
C LEU A 78 4.80 -23.46 -1.06
N LEU A 79 5.97 -23.25 -0.44
CA LEU A 79 7.06 -24.23 -0.39
C LEU A 79 6.60 -25.55 0.24
N VAL A 80 6.01 -25.48 1.45
CA VAL A 80 5.59 -26.67 2.22
C VAL A 80 4.49 -27.45 1.50
N GLN A 81 3.54 -26.76 0.87
CA GLN A 81 2.39 -27.41 0.23
C GLN A 81 2.71 -27.93 -1.17
N TYR A 82 3.39 -27.12 -2.00
CA TYR A 82 3.56 -27.40 -3.43
C TYR A 82 4.98 -27.84 -3.81
N GLY A 83 5.94 -27.75 -2.89
CA GLY A 83 7.34 -28.12 -3.12
C GLY A 83 8.18 -26.99 -3.71
N PHE A 84 9.50 -27.11 -3.60
CA PHE A 84 10.44 -26.05 -3.99
C PHE A 84 10.33 -25.67 -5.46
N ALA A 85 10.41 -26.65 -6.37
CA ALA A 85 10.40 -26.36 -7.80
C ALA A 85 9.12 -25.63 -8.25
N ASN A 86 7.95 -26.03 -7.74
CA ASN A 86 6.67 -25.43 -8.10
C ASN A 86 6.51 -24.04 -7.47
N ALA A 87 6.83 -23.90 -6.17
CA ALA A 87 6.74 -22.63 -5.46
C ALA A 87 7.70 -21.58 -6.03
N PHE A 88 8.95 -21.97 -6.32
CA PHE A 88 9.97 -21.10 -6.90
C PHE A 88 9.52 -20.50 -8.24
N TRP A 89 9.11 -21.36 -9.18
CA TRP A 89 8.65 -20.89 -10.48
C TRP A 89 7.35 -20.09 -10.37
N ALA A 90 6.42 -20.48 -9.49
CA ALA A 90 5.18 -19.74 -9.27
C ALA A 90 5.47 -18.33 -8.75
N ILE A 91 6.33 -18.18 -7.74
CA ILE A 91 6.72 -16.87 -7.19
C ILE A 91 7.40 -16.02 -8.24
N LEU A 92 8.32 -16.57 -9.03
CA LEU A 92 8.99 -15.84 -10.10
C LEU A 92 8.01 -15.35 -11.18
N VAL A 93 7.12 -16.23 -11.66
CA VAL A 93 6.14 -15.89 -12.69
C VAL A 93 5.12 -14.88 -12.15
N THR A 94 4.62 -15.06 -10.92
CA THR A 94 3.77 -14.08 -10.24
C THR A 94 4.46 -12.73 -10.15
N GLY A 95 5.71 -12.70 -9.67
CA GLY A 95 6.48 -11.46 -9.54
C GLY A 95 6.66 -10.75 -10.89
N LEU A 96 6.94 -11.51 -11.95
CA LEU A 96 7.04 -10.98 -13.30
C LEU A 96 5.69 -10.41 -13.80
N ILE A 97 4.58 -11.11 -13.57
CA ILE A 97 3.24 -10.65 -13.95
C ILE A 97 2.89 -9.36 -13.21
N ILE A 98 3.09 -9.31 -11.89
CA ILE A 98 2.82 -8.13 -11.06
C ILE A 98 3.70 -6.96 -11.52
N PHE A 99 4.97 -7.21 -11.79
CA PHE A 99 5.89 -6.18 -12.29
C PHE A 99 5.45 -5.63 -13.65
N LEU A 100 5.16 -6.50 -14.62
CA LEU A 100 4.74 -6.11 -15.97
C LEU A 100 3.39 -5.38 -15.98
N ALA A 101 2.44 -5.81 -15.14
CA ALA A 101 1.15 -5.14 -14.97
C ALA A 101 1.28 -3.83 -14.20
N GLY A 102 2.14 -3.79 -13.17
CA GLY A 102 2.32 -2.64 -12.29
C GLY A 102 3.16 -1.53 -12.86
N LEU A 103 4.08 -1.82 -13.78
CA LEU A 103 4.89 -0.82 -14.45
C LEU A 103 4.04 0.26 -15.15
N PRO A 104 3.11 -0.07 -16.08
CA PRO A 104 2.28 0.96 -16.72
C PRO A 104 1.41 1.68 -15.70
N ILE A 105 0.76 0.97 -14.78
CA ILE A 105 -0.14 1.56 -13.78
C ILE A 105 0.60 2.57 -12.92
N SER A 106 1.79 2.23 -12.44
CA SER A 106 2.64 3.10 -11.63
C SER A 106 3.10 4.34 -12.39
N VAL A 107 3.45 4.19 -13.68
CA VAL A 107 3.85 5.31 -14.54
C VAL A 107 2.68 6.28 -14.76
N TYR A 108 1.47 5.77 -15.01
CA TYR A 108 0.28 6.59 -15.17
C TYR A 108 -0.12 7.29 -13.85
N ALA A 109 -0.12 6.57 -12.73
CA ALA A 109 -0.41 7.12 -11.40
C ALA A 109 0.56 8.26 -11.05
N ALA A 110 1.86 8.06 -11.21
CA ALA A 110 2.87 9.07 -10.89
C ALA A 110 2.83 10.29 -11.84
N ARG A 111 2.60 10.06 -13.14
CA ARG A 111 2.56 11.13 -14.15
C ARG A 111 1.36 12.05 -13.96
N TYR A 112 0.17 11.48 -13.69
CA TYR A 112 -1.07 12.24 -13.58
C TYR A 112 -1.47 12.57 -12.13
N GLY A 113 -0.78 12.00 -11.14
CA GLY A 113 -1.07 12.21 -9.72
C GLY A 113 -2.45 11.70 -9.32
N VAL A 114 -2.84 10.54 -9.86
CA VAL A 114 -4.19 9.98 -9.73
C VAL A 114 -4.16 8.69 -8.92
N ASP A 115 -5.15 8.53 -8.04
CA ASP A 115 -5.36 7.31 -7.25
C ASP A 115 -5.93 6.18 -8.12
N MET A 116 -5.86 4.95 -7.60
CA MET A 116 -6.37 3.76 -8.30
C MET A 116 -7.86 3.90 -8.69
N ASP A 117 -8.68 4.52 -7.83
CA ASP A 117 -10.09 4.80 -8.10
C ASP A 117 -10.31 5.75 -9.28
N LEU A 118 -9.42 6.73 -9.45
CA LEU A 118 -9.48 7.66 -10.58
C LEU A 118 -8.99 6.98 -11.87
N LEU A 119 -8.02 6.07 -11.77
CA LEU A 119 -7.58 5.25 -12.90
C LEU A 119 -8.71 4.34 -13.39
N THR A 120 -9.46 3.69 -12.51
CA THR A 120 -10.58 2.82 -12.92
C THR A 120 -11.74 3.62 -13.51
N ARG A 121 -12.02 4.81 -12.99
CA ARG A 121 -12.96 5.76 -13.62
C ARG A 121 -12.51 6.14 -15.03
N GLY A 122 -11.23 6.51 -15.19
CA GLY A 122 -10.63 6.86 -16.48
C GLY A 122 -10.56 5.70 -17.49
N ALA A 123 -10.51 4.46 -16.99
CA ALA A 123 -10.51 3.24 -17.80
C ALA A 123 -11.92 2.79 -18.28
N GLY A 124 -12.97 3.56 -17.97
CA GLY A 124 -14.34 3.30 -18.46
C GLY A 124 -15.25 2.53 -17.50
N PHE A 125 -14.80 2.22 -16.28
CA PHE A 125 -15.64 1.57 -15.25
C PHE A 125 -16.67 2.51 -14.61
N GLY A 126 -16.52 3.82 -14.81
CA GLY A 126 -17.43 4.84 -14.26
C GLY A 126 -17.45 4.86 -12.73
N TYR A 127 -18.46 5.53 -12.15
CA TYR A 127 -18.56 5.68 -10.69
C TYR A 127 -18.83 4.35 -9.98
N ILE A 128 -19.78 3.54 -10.48
CA ILE A 128 -20.17 2.27 -9.87
C ILE A 128 -19.01 1.27 -9.90
N GLY A 129 -18.34 1.13 -11.04
CA GLY A 129 -17.21 0.22 -11.15
C GLY A 129 -16.02 0.68 -10.29
N SER A 130 -15.80 2.00 -10.17
CA SER A 130 -14.78 2.50 -9.24
C SER A 130 -15.08 2.13 -7.79
N THR A 131 -16.31 2.29 -7.32
CA THR A 131 -16.71 1.90 -5.95
C THR A 131 -16.51 0.40 -5.71
N LEU A 132 -16.84 -0.44 -6.70
CA LEU A 132 -16.62 -1.89 -6.59
C LEU A 132 -15.13 -2.22 -6.48
N THR A 133 -14.26 -1.56 -7.27
CA THR A 133 -12.81 -1.76 -7.18
C THR A 133 -12.25 -1.30 -5.84
N SER A 134 -12.73 -0.17 -5.30
CA SER A 134 -12.34 0.29 -3.95
C SER A 134 -12.78 -0.70 -2.88
N LEU A 135 -13.98 -1.27 -2.99
CA LEU A 135 -14.48 -2.28 -2.05
C LEU A 135 -13.61 -3.54 -2.06
N ILE A 136 -13.21 -4.02 -3.24
CA ILE A 136 -12.30 -5.18 -3.36
C ILE A 136 -10.97 -4.87 -2.67
N TYR A 137 -10.41 -3.69 -2.92
CA TYR A 137 -9.15 -3.25 -2.33
C TYR A 137 -9.24 -3.10 -0.80
N ALA A 138 -10.30 -2.45 -0.30
CA ALA A 138 -10.55 -2.31 1.14
C ALA A 138 -10.70 -3.69 1.81
N SER A 139 -11.44 -4.61 1.19
CA SER A 139 -11.61 -5.98 1.68
C SER A 139 -10.28 -6.71 1.79
N PHE A 140 -9.42 -6.58 0.77
CA PHE A 140 -8.09 -7.16 0.78
C PHE A 140 -7.24 -6.59 1.91
N THR A 141 -7.28 -5.27 2.10
CA THR A 141 -6.57 -4.58 3.19
C THR A 141 -7.01 -5.12 4.56
N PHE A 142 -8.31 -5.32 4.79
CA PHE A 142 -8.81 -5.90 6.04
C PHE A 142 -8.35 -7.35 6.25
N ILE A 143 -8.27 -8.15 5.18
CA ILE A 143 -7.76 -9.53 5.25
C ILE A 143 -6.30 -9.52 5.69
N PHE A 144 -5.44 -8.69 5.08
CA PHE A 144 -4.03 -8.61 5.47
C PHE A 144 -3.85 -8.06 6.88
N PHE A 145 -4.63 -7.04 7.27
CA PHE A 145 -4.62 -6.55 8.64
C PHE A 145 -4.97 -7.65 9.66
N ALA A 146 -5.99 -8.47 9.36
CA ALA A 146 -6.36 -9.59 10.22
C ALA A 146 -5.28 -10.68 10.26
N LEU A 147 -4.66 -11.00 9.12
CA LEU A 147 -3.58 -11.99 9.04
C LEU A 147 -2.32 -11.52 9.77
N GLU A 148 -1.94 -10.25 9.65
CA GLU A 148 -0.80 -9.67 10.39
C GLU A 148 -1.07 -9.69 11.89
N ALA A 149 -2.29 -9.34 12.34
CA ALA A 149 -2.67 -9.44 13.73
C ALA A 149 -2.58 -10.88 14.26
N ALA A 150 -2.90 -11.88 13.43
CA ALA A 150 -2.73 -13.29 13.76
C ALA A 150 -1.26 -13.68 13.88
N VAL A 151 -0.40 -13.27 12.93
CA VAL A 151 1.04 -13.52 13.01
C VAL A 151 1.63 -12.90 14.28
N MET A 152 1.25 -11.66 14.61
CA MET A 152 1.70 -11.00 15.84
C MET A 152 1.21 -11.72 17.10
N ALA A 153 -0.05 -12.16 17.15
CA ALA A 153 -0.58 -12.90 18.29
C ALA A 153 0.14 -14.24 18.49
N TYR A 154 0.43 -14.98 17.42
CA TYR A 154 1.23 -16.21 17.50
C TYR A 154 2.69 -15.94 17.91
N ALA A 155 3.27 -14.81 17.49
CA ALA A 155 4.60 -14.42 17.95
C ALA A 155 4.61 -14.15 19.47
N LEU A 156 3.57 -13.50 20.01
CA LEU A 156 3.43 -13.28 21.45
C LEU A 156 3.22 -14.59 22.23
N GLU A 157 2.48 -15.53 21.66
CA GLU A 157 2.32 -16.87 22.23
C GLU A 157 3.67 -17.60 22.32
N LEU A 158 4.44 -17.60 21.23
CA LEU A 158 5.75 -18.26 21.17
C LEU A 158 6.79 -17.59 22.08
N ALA A 159 6.78 -16.26 22.19
CA ALA A 159 7.79 -15.52 22.94
C ALA A 159 7.48 -15.40 24.44
N LEU A 160 6.21 -15.20 24.80
CA LEU A 160 5.78 -14.86 26.16
C LEU A 160 4.76 -15.85 26.74
N GLY A 161 4.31 -16.84 25.97
CA GLY A 161 3.28 -17.80 26.40
C GLY A 161 1.88 -17.19 26.50
N ILE A 162 1.63 -16.03 25.88
CA ILE A 162 0.33 -15.35 25.93
C ILE A 162 -0.63 -16.05 24.95
N PRO A 163 -1.79 -16.56 25.39
CA PRO A 163 -2.74 -17.20 24.49
C PRO A 163 -3.21 -16.24 23.37
N PRO A 164 -3.46 -16.72 22.13
CA PRO A 164 -3.82 -15.87 21.00
C PRO A 164 -5.00 -14.94 21.26
N VAL A 165 -6.01 -15.39 22.02
CA VAL A 165 -7.17 -14.59 22.40
C VAL A 165 -6.76 -13.25 23.05
N TRP A 166 -5.79 -13.31 23.96
CA TRP A 166 -5.24 -12.11 24.61
C TRP A 166 -4.20 -11.41 23.73
N GLY A 167 -3.46 -12.16 22.92
CA GLY A 167 -2.54 -11.62 21.92
C GLY A 167 -3.25 -10.64 20.97
N TYR A 168 -4.41 -11.01 20.42
CA TYR A 168 -5.21 -10.13 19.56
C TYR A 168 -5.60 -8.83 20.24
N LEU A 169 -6.06 -8.90 21.51
CA LEU A 169 -6.44 -7.73 22.29
C LEU A 169 -5.23 -6.80 22.52
N VAL A 170 -4.10 -7.35 22.93
CA VAL A 170 -2.86 -6.60 23.18
C VAL A 170 -2.38 -5.91 21.91
N CYS A 171 -2.35 -6.63 20.78
CA CYS A 171 -1.98 -6.05 19.49
C CYS A 171 -2.91 -4.91 19.10
N ALA A 172 -4.23 -5.07 19.24
CA ALA A 172 -5.19 -4.02 18.91
C ALA A 172 -5.01 -2.77 19.80
N LEU A 173 -4.79 -2.96 21.11
CA LEU A 173 -4.58 -1.87 22.06
C LEU A 173 -3.30 -1.08 21.80
N VAL A 174 -2.29 -1.70 21.18
CA VAL A 174 -1.04 -1.02 20.80
C VAL A 174 -1.13 -0.40 19.41
N VAL A 175 -1.68 -1.12 18.44
CA VAL A 175 -1.71 -0.71 17.02
C VAL A 175 -2.72 0.40 16.77
N ILE A 176 -3.93 0.35 17.35
CA ILE A 176 -4.96 1.37 17.09
C ILE A 176 -4.48 2.76 17.51
N PRO A 177 -3.96 2.99 18.74
CA PRO A 177 -3.42 4.30 19.10
C PRO A 177 -2.24 4.71 18.25
N LEU A 178 -1.35 3.77 17.88
CA LEU A 178 -0.21 4.08 17.03
C LEU A 178 -0.65 4.65 15.67
N VAL A 179 -1.65 4.04 15.04
CA VAL A 179 -2.18 4.47 13.74
C VAL A 179 -2.91 5.82 13.85
N THR A 180 -3.55 6.15 14.98
CA THR A 180 -4.19 7.47 15.17
C THR A 180 -3.24 8.66 15.14
N HIS A 181 -1.93 8.44 15.31
CA HIS A 181 -0.92 9.51 15.25
C HIS A 181 -0.36 9.75 13.83
N GLY A 182 -0.88 9.04 12.83
CA GLY A 182 -0.56 9.28 11.41
C GLY A 182 0.80 8.75 10.93
N VAL A 183 1.04 8.96 9.64
CA VAL A 183 2.21 8.52 8.87
C VAL A 183 3.50 9.09 9.44
N SER A 184 3.46 10.30 10.00
CA SER A 184 4.64 10.95 10.60
C SER A 184 5.20 10.21 11.83
N VAL A 185 4.37 9.55 12.65
CA VAL A 185 4.84 8.70 13.75
C VAL A 185 5.28 7.33 13.22
N ILE A 186 4.50 6.75 12.31
CA ILE A 186 4.80 5.45 11.69
C ILE A 186 6.17 5.48 11.00
N SER A 187 6.45 6.50 10.19
CA SER A 187 7.71 6.64 9.47
C SER A 187 8.92 6.78 10.41
N ARG A 188 8.77 7.50 11.54
CA ARG A 188 9.83 7.60 12.55
C ARG A 188 10.10 6.28 13.24
N LEU A 189 9.07 5.50 13.55
CA LEU A 189 9.21 4.16 14.10
C LEU A 189 9.89 3.23 13.10
N GLN A 190 9.44 3.23 11.85
CA GLN A 190 9.99 2.43 10.76
C GLN A 190 11.48 2.68 10.54
N LEU A 191 11.96 3.92 10.61
CA LEU A 191 13.39 4.22 10.45
C LEU A 191 14.30 3.45 11.44
N TRP A 192 13.82 3.21 12.66
CA TRP A 192 14.55 2.45 13.67
C TRP A 192 14.27 0.95 13.62
N THR A 193 13.02 0.55 13.35
CA THR A 193 12.65 -0.86 13.34
C THR A 193 13.09 -1.57 12.07
N GLN A 194 13.23 -0.88 10.94
CA GLN A 194 13.64 -1.46 9.66
C GLN A 194 15.05 -2.07 9.65
N PRO A 195 16.11 -1.44 10.18
CA PRO A 195 17.42 -2.10 10.29
C PRO A 195 17.40 -3.29 11.25
N LEU A 196 16.65 -3.18 12.36
CA LEU A 196 16.49 -4.28 13.31
C LEU A 196 15.75 -5.46 12.67
N TRP A 197 14.68 -5.18 11.92
CA TRP A 197 13.91 -6.16 11.18
C TRP A 197 14.76 -6.85 10.11
N LEU A 198 15.54 -6.10 9.32
CA LEU A 198 16.47 -6.69 8.33
C LEU A 198 17.50 -7.60 8.99
N LEU A 199 18.05 -7.19 10.14
CA LEU A 199 18.97 -8.04 10.90
C LEU A 199 18.27 -9.32 11.37
N MET A 200 17.08 -9.20 11.96
CA MET A 200 16.28 -10.33 12.43
C MET A 200 15.77 -11.23 11.31
N LEU A 201 15.64 -10.71 10.08
CA LEU A 201 15.31 -11.50 8.91
C LEU A 201 16.49 -12.40 8.51
N VAL A 202 17.73 -11.91 8.61
CA VAL A 202 18.92 -12.66 8.19
C VAL A 202 19.41 -13.65 9.25
N VAL A 203 19.31 -13.28 10.54
CA VAL A 203 19.86 -14.07 11.66
C VAL A 203 19.39 -15.54 11.66
N PRO A 204 18.08 -15.87 11.50
CA PRO A 204 17.62 -17.25 11.47
C PRO A 204 18.26 -18.08 10.36
N PHE A 205 18.42 -17.52 9.16
CA PHE A 205 19.06 -18.23 8.05
C PHE A 205 20.54 -18.52 8.30
N VAL A 206 21.28 -17.55 8.88
CA VAL A 206 22.68 -17.74 9.26
C VAL A 206 22.79 -18.81 10.35
N PHE A 207 21.90 -18.78 11.35
CA PHE A 207 21.88 -19.78 12.41
C PHE A 207 21.62 -21.19 11.86
N VAL A 208 20.64 -21.35 10.97
CA VAL A 208 20.36 -22.63 10.30
C VAL A 208 21.56 -23.08 9.48
N LEU A 209 22.17 -22.20 8.69
CA LEU A 209 23.34 -22.52 7.86
C LEU A 209 24.53 -23.04 8.68
N VAL A 210 24.76 -22.47 9.87
CA VAL A 210 25.84 -22.90 10.78
C VAL A 210 25.49 -24.22 11.47
N ARG A 211 24.22 -24.42 11.85
CA ARG A 211 23.81 -25.60 12.63
C ARG A 211 23.57 -26.82 11.77
N ASP A 212 23.06 -26.62 10.56
CA ASP A 212 22.75 -27.64 9.55
C ASP A 212 23.06 -27.11 8.15
N PRO A 213 24.33 -27.26 7.68
CA PRO A 213 24.72 -26.83 6.34
C PRO A 213 23.99 -27.57 5.20
N GLY A 214 23.41 -28.76 5.49
CA GLY A 214 22.68 -29.58 4.52
C GLY A 214 21.24 -29.10 4.28
N ALA A 215 20.66 -28.35 5.22
CA ALA A 215 19.26 -27.93 5.18
C ALA A 215 18.87 -27.21 3.88
N PHE A 216 19.77 -26.41 3.29
CA PHE A 216 19.49 -25.73 2.03
C PHE A 216 19.38 -26.68 0.84
N ALA A 217 20.19 -27.74 0.81
CA ALA A 217 20.08 -28.77 -0.21
C ALA A 217 18.78 -29.58 -0.02
N ASP A 218 18.42 -29.86 1.23
CA ASP A 218 17.16 -30.57 1.52
C ASP A 218 15.93 -29.75 1.12
N ILE A 219 15.97 -28.43 1.33
CA ILE A 219 14.90 -27.51 0.89
C ILE A 219 14.76 -27.50 -0.63
N THR A 220 15.85 -27.45 -1.41
CA THR A 220 15.75 -27.43 -2.88
C THR A 220 15.20 -28.74 -3.45
N HIS A 221 15.38 -29.84 -2.74
CA HIS A 221 14.84 -31.15 -3.08
C HIS A 221 13.47 -31.45 -2.44
N TYR A 222 12.91 -30.51 -1.67
CA TYR A 222 11.64 -30.70 -0.99
C TYR A 222 10.47 -30.78 -1.98
N GLY A 223 9.81 -31.94 -2.02
CA GLY A 223 8.75 -32.25 -2.97
C GLY A 223 7.40 -31.60 -2.68
N GLY A 224 7.14 -31.15 -1.44
CA GLY A 224 5.83 -30.61 -1.04
C GLY A 224 4.89 -31.66 -0.46
N ALA A 225 4.10 -31.28 0.54
CA ALA A 225 3.13 -32.16 1.22
C ALA A 225 2.02 -32.67 0.29
N LYS A 226 1.68 -31.91 -0.76
CA LYS A 226 0.67 -32.30 -1.76
C LYS A 226 1.25 -33.02 -2.97
N SER A 227 2.57 -33.17 -3.06
CA SER A 227 3.19 -33.81 -4.23
C SER A 227 3.43 -35.29 -3.96
N GLY A 228 2.74 -36.13 -4.75
CA GLY A 228 3.07 -37.56 -4.87
C GLY A 228 4.23 -37.84 -5.83
N ALA A 229 4.77 -36.81 -6.49
CA ALA A 229 5.84 -36.93 -7.48
C ALA A 229 7.04 -36.03 -7.12
N GLN A 230 8.25 -36.55 -7.31
CA GLN A 230 9.46 -35.73 -7.20
C GLN A 230 9.59 -34.84 -8.44
N GLY A 231 9.58 -33.52 -8.26
CA GLY A 231 9.87 -32.55 -9.31
C GLY A 231 8.73 -31.58 -9.66
N PHE A 232 8.89 -30.91 -10.80
CA PHE A 232 7.94 -29.92 -11.28
C PHE A 232 6.64 -30.57 -11.75
N ASN A 233 5.51 -30.03 -11.31
CA ASN A 233 4.17 -30.46 -11.70
C ASN A 233 3.34 -29.24 -12.09
N LEU A 234 2.86 -29.21 -13.33
CA LEU A 234 2.13 -28.08 -13.89
C LEU A 234 0.85 -27.74 -13.09
N HIS A 235 0.16 -28.71 -12.51
CA HIS A 235 -1.04 -28.48 -11.70
C HIS A 235 -0.70 -27.84 -10.34
N LEU A 236 0.38 -28.29 -9.69
CA LEU A 236 0.84 -27.72 -8.42
C LEU A 236 1.41 -26.31 -8.64
N PHE A 237 2.16 -26.12 -9.73
CA PHE A 237 2.59 -24.80 -10.18
C PHE A 237 1.39 -23.88 -10.42
N GLY A 238 0.37 -24.32 -11.17
CA GLY A 238 -0.83 -23.53 -11.42
C GLY A 238 -1.57 -23.17 -10.14
N ALA A 239 -1.67 -24.10 -9.18
CA ALA A 239 -2.30 -23.84 -7.88
C ALA A 239 -1.48 -22.89 -7.00
N ALA A 240 -0.15 -22.94 -7.04
CA ALA A 240 0.71 -21.96 -6.36
C ALA A 240 0.62 -20.58 -7.04
N LEU A 241 0.55 -20.55 -8.37
CA LEU A 241 0.45 -19.33 -9.17
C LEU A 241 -0.86 -18.59 -8.89
N THR A 242 -1.99 -19.27 -8.71
CA THR A 242 -3.28 -18.61 -8.40
C THR A 242 -3.24 -17.90 -7.06
N VAL A 243 -2.59 -18.49 -6.04
CA VAL A 243 -2.36 -17.84 -4.74
C VAL A 243 -1.49 -16.58 -4.93
N GLY A 244 -0.42 -16.69 -5.71
CA GLY A 244 0.45 -15.55 -6.01
C GLY A 244 -0.25 -14.43 -6.77
N ILE A 245 -1.03 -14.76 -7.81
CA ILE A 245 -1.78 -13.78 -8.61
C ILE A 245 -2.81 -13.02 -7.75
N ALA A 246 -3.40 -13.65 -6.73
CA ALA A 246 -4.31 -12.96 -5.83
C ALA A 246 -3.68 -11.75 -5.12
N LEU A 247 -2.35 -11.70 -4.99
CA LEU A 247 -1.61 -10.59 -4.40
C LEU A 247 -1.51 -9.35 -5.31
N ILE A 248 -1.90 -9.44 -6.59
CA ILE A 248 -1.86 -8.30 -7.52
C ILE A 248 -2.71 -7.11 -7.07
N THR A 249 -3.73 -7.37 -6.25
CA THR A 249 -4.63 -6.36 -5.67
C THR A 249 -3.90 -5.36 -4.77
N GLN A 250 -2.73 -5.71 -4.21
CA GLN A 250 -1.90 -4.81 -3.40
C GLN A 250 -1.32 -3.65 -4.19
N MET A 251 -1.31 -3.75 -5.51
CA MET A 251 -0.89 -2.67 -6.39
C MET A 251 -1.73 -1.39 -6.21
N GLY A 252 -2.96 -1.50 -5.71
CA GLY A 252 -3.78 -0.34 -5.35
C GLY A 252 -3.10 0.54 -4.29
N GLU A 253 -2.53 -0.07 -3.24
CA GLU A 253 -1.80 0.65 -2.18
C GLU A 253 -0.56 1.36 -2.73
N GLN A 254 0.16 0.64 -3.59
CA GLN A 254 1.37 1.14 -4.23
C GLN A 254 1.06 2.34 -5.14
N ALA A 255 -0.07 2.30 -5.87
CA ALA A 255 -0.54 3.42 -6.68
C ALA A 255 -0.86 4.65 -5.82
N ASP A 256 -1.43 4.47 -4.64
CA ASP A 256 -1.75 5.55 -3.71
C ASP A 256 -0.49 6.19 -3.10
N TYR A 257 0.58 5.44 -2.85
CA TYR A 257 1.86 6.06 -2.43
C TYR A 257 2.48 6.91 -3.55
N LEU A 258 2.35 6.47 -4.81
CA LEU A 258 2.96 7.13 -5.97
C LEU A 258 2.35 8.52 -6.25
N ARG A 259 1.15 8.82 -5.76
CA ARG A 259 0.56 10.18 -5.88
C ARG A 259 1.38 11.26 -5.18
N PHE A 260 2.20 10.87 -4.21
CA PHE A 260 3.08 11.77 -3.46
C PHE A 260 4.45 11.98 -4.13
N MET A 261 4.75 11.27 -5.24
CA MET A 261 6.00 11.47 -5.98
C MET A 261 6.08 12.88 -6.57
N PRO A 262 7.27 13.54 -6.53
CA PRO A 262 7.49 14.83 -7.20
C PRO A 262 7.17 14.78 -8.69
N ALA A 263 6.67 15.88 -9.24
CA ALA A 263 6.50 16.00 -10.69
C ALA A 263 7.87 15.91 -11.37
N ARG A 264 7.96 15.21 -12.52
CA ARG A 264 9.20 15.13 -13.29
C ARG A 264 9.71 16.54 -13.57
N THR A 265 10.90 16.88 -13.06
CA THR A 265 11.65 18.03 -13.54
C THR A 265 12.00 17.80 -15.01
N PRO A 266 11.72 18.75 -15.91
CA PRO A 266 12.22 18.67 -17.28
C PRO A 266 13.76 18.68 -17.21
N GLY A 267 14.36 17.58 -17.64
CA GLY A 267 15.79 17.51 -17.96
C GLY A 267 16.03 17.94 -19.40
#